data_AF-N1QBE2-F1
#
_entry.id   AF-N1QBE2-F1
#
_cell.length_a   1.000
_cell.length_b   1.000
_cell.length_c   1.000
_cell.angle_alpha   90.00
_cell.angle_beta   90.00
_cell.angle_gamma   90.00
#
_symmetry.space_group_name_H-M   'P 1'
#
loop_
_entity.id
_entity.type
_entity.pdbx_description
1 polymer ?
#
loop_
_entity_poly.entity_id
_entity_poly.type
_entity_poly.pdbx_seq_one_letter_code
_entity_poly.pdbx_strand_id
1 'polypeptide(L)'
;MRTATILAVAASTLASASPFEDVAPPVNSQYDVTKFVYGCSAGCHWSFNVTVEGEYKNHPELQTPVTCSGGLDENQDYKKCDGAPSETQEVAAYIDKATNLLKVRYTVKNLEEHNTYKFYGDKRVYASTSADAKLQQEDFAVPESVAGA
;
A
#
# COMPACT_ATOMS: atom_id res chain seq x y z
N MET A 1 -8.31 16.54 64.05
CA MET A 1 -9.47 16.32 63.16
C MET A 1 -9.00 16.43 61.71
N ARG A 2 -9.28 15.38 60.91
CA ARG A 2 -9.51 15.36 59.43
C ARG A 2 -8.32 15.69 58.51
N THR A 3 -7.63 14.71 57.90
CA THR A 3 -7.88 14.00 56.59
C THR A 3 -7.78 14.88 55.35
N ALA A 4 -6.72 14.72 54.53
CA ALA A 4 -6.71 14.06 53.18
C ALA A 4 -6.84 15.14 52.04
N THR A 5 -6.37 15.06 50.79
CA THR A 5 -6.05 13.99 49.83
C THR A 5 -5.20 14.57 48.67
N ILE A 6 -4.54 13.68 47.91
CA ILE A 6 -3.66 13.81 46.72
C ILE A 6 -4.41 14.28 45.44
N LEU A 7 -3.71 14.93 44.49
CA LEU A 7 -4.07 14.90 43.06
C LEU A 7 -2.81 14.80 42.17
N ALA A 8 -2.55 13.58 41.70
CA ALA A 8 -1.62 13.29 40.61
C ALA A 8 -2.35 13.54 39.28
N VAL A 9 -1.78 14.40 38.42
CA VAL A 9 -2.29 14.61 37.07
C VAL A 9 -1.66 13.54 36.17
N ALA A 10 -2.43 12.50 35.85
CA ALA A 10 -2.01 11.48 34.90
C ALA A 10 -2.05 12.09 33.48
N ALA A 11 -0.91 12.08 32.80
CA ALA A 11 -0.83 12.39 31.37
C ALA A 11 -1.41 11.20 30.58
N SER A 12 -2.62 11.36 30.05
CA SER A 12 -3.22 10.41 29.12
C SER A 12 -2.50 10.51 27.78
N THR A 13 -1.57 9.59 27.53
CA THR A 13 -1.09 9.33 26.17
C THR A 13 -2.23 8.69 25.39
N LEU A 14 -2.83 9.42 24.45
CA LEU A 14 -3.74 8.86 23.45
C LEU A 14 -2.90 7.99 22.50
N ALA A 15 -2.77 6.71 22.85
CA ALA A 15 -2.42 5.70 21.87
C ALA A 15 -3.63 5.58 20.94
N SER A 16 -3.60 6.27 19.79
CA SER A 16 -4.47 5.95 18.66
C SER A 16 -4.07 4.57 18.13
N ALA A 17 -4.51 3.54 18.83
CA ALA A 17 -4.60 2.20 18.27
C ALA A 17 -5.77 2.25 17.28
N SER A 18 -5.45 2.43 16.00
CA SER A 18 -6.45 2.21 14.94
C SER A 18 -7.02 0.80 15.10
N PRO A 19 -8.35 0.62 15.04
CA PRO A 19 -8.93 -0.70 15.02
C PRO A 19 -8.52 -1.38 13.71
N PHE A 20 -7.57 -2.29 13.79
CA PHE A 20 -7.40 -3.33 12.78
C PHE A 20 -8.59 -4.28 12.96
N GLU A 21 -9.69 -4.05 12.25
CA GLU A 21 -10.66 -5.12 12.04
C GLU A 21 -10.00 -6.12 11.08
N ASP A 22 -9.60 -7.29 11.60
CA ASP A 22 -9.13 -8.46 10.85
C ASP A 22 -10.27 -9.02 9.97
N VAL A 23 -10.67 -8.26 8.96
CA VAL A 23 -11.52 -8.77 7.89
C VAL A 23 -10.57 -9.25 6.81
N ALA A 24 -10.52 -10.57 6.61
CA ALA A 24 -9.81 -11.11 5.46
C ALA A 24 -10.37 -10.44 4.19
N PRO A 25 -9.52 -9.91 3.30
CA PRO A 25 -10.00 -9.29 2.09
C PRO A 25 -10.82 -10.31 1.30
N PRO A 26 -11.93 -9.90 0.67
CA PRO A 26 -12.71 -10.80 -0.15
C PRO A 26 -11.85 -11.39 -1.27
N VAL A 27 -12.21 -12.58 -1.75
CA VAL A 27 -11.39 -13.39 -2.69
C VAL A 27 -11.06 -12.65 -4.00
N ASN A 28 -11.81 -11.60 -4.32
CA ASN A 28 -11.65 -10.75 -5.50
C ASN A 28 -10.92 -9.42 -5.25
N SER A 29 -10.40 -9.17 -4.05
CA SER A 29 -9.67 -7.93 -3.76
C SER A 29 -8.23 -7.99 -4.28
N GLN A 30 -7.91 -7.13 -5.24
CA GLN A 30 -6.60 -7.13 -5.89
C GLN A 30 -6.22 -5.78 -6.49
N TYR A 31 -4.93 -5.64 -6.77
CA TYR A 31 -4.38 -4.55 -7.57
C TYR A 31 -4.08 -5.05 -8.97
N ASP A 32 -4.71 -4.44 -9.97
CA ASP A 32 -4.42 -4.75 -11.36
C ASP A 32 -3.33 -3.84 -11.89
N VAL A 33 -2.17 -4.44 -12.11
CA VAL A 33 -0.98 -3.75 -12.61
C VAL A 33 -0.93 -3.91 -14.13
N THR A 34 -0.75 -2.79 -14.83
CA THR A 34 -0.59 -2.77 -16.29
C THR A 34 0.59 -1.91 -16.72
N LYS A 35 1.11 -2.18 -17.92
CA LYS A 35 2.27 -1.46 -18.48
C LYS A 35 3.48 -1.47 -17.56
N PHE A 36 3.70 -2.58 -16.87
CA PHE A 36 4.79 -2.73 -15.92
C PHE A 36 6.14 -2.76 -16.63
N VAL A 37 7.02 -1.86 -16.20
CA VAL A 37 8.41 -1.80 -16.64
C VAL A 37 9.28 -1.72 -15.40
N TYR A 38 10.24 -2.63 -15.28
CA TYR A 38 11.26 -2.61 -14.23
C TYR A 38 12.61 -2.97 -14.84
N GLY A 39 13.62 -2.12 -14.68
CA GLY A 39 14.95 -2.34 -15.22
C GLY A 39 16.05 -1.77 -14.33
N CYS A 40 17.21 -2.44 -14.34
CA CYS A 40 18.41 -2.09 -13.58
C CYS A 40 19.62 -2.08 -14.53
N SER A 41 19.87 -0.96 -15.22
CA SER A 41 21.03 -0.79 -16.10
C SER A 41 22.07 0.14 -15.46
N ALA A 42 21.92 1.46 -15.61
CA ALA A 42 22.73 2.48 -14.94
C ALA A 42 22.16 2.87 -13.56
N GLY A 43 20.86 2.64 -13.37
CA GLY A 43 20.09 2.78 -12.14
C GLY A 43 18.92 1.80 -12.20
N CYS A 44 18.33 1.51 -11.04
CA CYS A 44 17.18 0.62 -10.95
C CYS A 44 15.90 1.44 -10.89
N HIS A 45 15.08 1.37 -11.94
CA HIS A 45 13.85 2.14 -12.07
C HIS A 45 12.68 1.26 -12.41
N TRP A 46 11.50 1.68 -11.96
CA TRP A 46 10.25 0.99 -12.22
C TRP A 46 9.12 1.98 -12.49
N SER A 47 8.16 1.56 -13.31
CA SER A 47 6.95 2.31 -13.64
C SER A 47 5.82 1.35 -14.00
N PHE A 48 4.60 1.66 -13.60
CA PHE A 48 3.40 0.91 -13.98
C PHE A 48 2.13 1.74 -13.73
N ASN A 49 1.02 1.29 -14.29
CA ASN A 49 -0.31 1.77 -13.95
C ASN A 49 -1.00 0.76 -13.03
N VAL A 50 -1.85 1.23 -12.12
CA VAL A 50 -2.59 0.37 -11.21
C VAL A 50 -4.02 0.82 -10.99
N THR A 51 -4.94 -0.15 -10.96
CA THR A 51 -6.32 -0.03 -10.48
C THR A 51 -6.52 -0.92 -9.26
N VAL A 52 -7.57 -0.68 -8.48
CA VAL A 52 -7.93 -1.47 -7.30
C VAL A 52 -9.32 -2.07 -7.55
N GLU A 53 -9.42 -3.38 -7.51
CA GLU A 53 -10.66 -4.14 -7.70
C GLU A 53 -11.13 -4.78 -6.39
N GLY A 54 -12.42 -5.08 -6.30
CA GLY A 54 -13.02 -5.75 -5.15
C GLY A 54 -13.57 -4.76 -4.13
N GLU A 55 -14.69 -4.11 -4.47
CA GLU A 55 -15.38 -3.21 -3.54
C GLU A 55 -15.92 -3.97 -2.30
N TYR A 56 -15.63 -3.42 -1.10
CA TYR A 56 -16.29 -3.82 0.14
C TYR A 56 -16.27 -2.68 1.18
N LYS A 57 -16.76 -2.95 2.39
CA LYS A 57 -16.83 -1.95 3.47
C LYS A 57 -15.47 -1.28 3.69
N ASN A 58 -15.44 0.05 3.59
CA ASN A 58 -14.24 0.87 3.75
C ASN A 58 -13.13 0.63 2.70
N HIS A 59 -13.46 -0.10 1.62
CA HIS A 59 -12.59 -0.42 0.50
C HIS A 59 -13.28 -0.13 -0.84
N PRO A 60 -13.39 1.15 -1.25
CA PRO A 60 -13.89 1.50 -2.56
C PRO A 60 -12.90 1.08 -3.66
N GLU A 61 -13.42 0.65 -4.79
CA GLU A 61 -12.62 0.39 -5.99
C GLU A 61 -11.97 1.66 -6.54
N LEU A 62 -10.87 1.46 -7.25
CA LEU A 62 -10.16 2.49 -8.01
C LEU A 62 -10.19 2.11 -9.49
N GLN A 63 -11.22 2.57 -10.21
CA GLN A 63 -11.42 2.24 -11.63
C GLN A 63 -10.56 3.07 -12.59
N THR A 64 -10.13 4.26 -12.18
CA THR A 64 -9.23 5.10 -12.98
C THR A 64 -7.79 4.74 -12.64
N PRO A 65 -6.98 4.26 -13.61
CA PRO A 65 -5.60 3.88 -13.33
C PRO A 65 -4.78 5.05 -12.83
N VAL A 66 -3.99 4.81 -11.79
CA VAL A 66 -2.97 5.74 -11.29
C VAL A 66 -1.60 5.26 -11.72
N THR A 67 -0.67 6.18 -11.94
CA THR A 67 0.68 5.85 -12.41
C THR A 67 1.64 5.83 -11.23
N CYS A 68 2.27 4.69 -10.98
CA CYS A 68 3.29 4.52 -9.96
C CYS A 68 4.65 4.47 -10.63
N SER A 69 5.62 5.25 -10.14
CA SER A 69 7.00 5.19 -10.61
C SER A 69 8.00 5.44 -9.49
N GLY A 70 9.22 4.94 -9.67
CA GLY A 70 10.27 5.12 -8.68
C GLY A 70 11.61 4.54 -9.08
N GLY A 71 12.54 4.61 -8.13
CA GLY A 71 13.85 4.01 -8.22
C GLY A 71 14.15 3.16 -6.98
N LEU A 72 15.10 2.24 -7.09
CA LEU A 72 15.56 1.36 -5.99
C LEU A 72 16.81 1.88 -5.27
N ASP A 73 17.27 3.07 -5.64
CA ASP A 73 18.45 3.70 -5.01
C ASP A 73 18.08 4.44 -3.72
N GLU A 74 16.78 4.45 -3.38
CA GLU A 74 16.23 5.05 -2.17
C GLU A 74 15.53 3.96 -1.35
N ASN A 75 15.44 4.18 -0.04
CA ASN A 75 14.94 3.28 1.00
C ASN A 75 13.66 2.52 0.63
N GLN A 76 13.36 1.43 1.36
CA GLN A 76 12.13 0.61 1.25
C GLN A 76 10.85 1.37 1.67
N ASP A 77 10.73 2.63 1.24
CA ASP A 77 9.67 3.56 1.56
C ASP A 77 8.69 3.62 0.39
N TYR A 78 7.40 3.53 0.73
CA TYR A 78 6.32 3.66 -0.24
C TYR A 78 6.34 5.03 -0.93
N LYS A 79 6.47 5.03 -2.26
CA LYS A 79 6.32 6.22 -3.09
C LYS A 79 4.88 6.36 -3.56
N LYS A 80 4.30 7.54 -3.35
CA LYS A 80 2.94 7.86 -3.78
C LYS A 80 2.84 7.79 -5.31
N CYS A 81 1.77 7.17 -5.80
CA CYS A 81 1.44 7.14 -7.21
C CYS A 81 0.71 8.42 -7.62
N ASP A 82 0.94 8.85 -8.85
CA ASP A 82 0.35 10.04 -9.44
C ASP A 82 -1.02 9.74 -10.06
N GLY A 83 -1.93 10.72 -9.98
CA GLY A 83 -3.24 10.64 -10.63
C GLY A 83 -4.36 10.06 -9.78
N ALA A 84 -4.18 9.92 -8.45
CA ALA A 84 -5.25 9.47 -7.56
C ALA A 84 -6.52 10.32 -7.73
N PRO A 85 -7.71 9.70 -7.92
CA PRO A 85 -8.92 10.39 -8.37
C PRO A 85 -9.63 11.17 -7.26
N SER A 86 -9.20 11.05 -6.00
CA SER A 86 -9.82 11.74 -4.87
C SER A 86 -8.82 12.03 -3.74
N GLU A 87 -9.16 12.99 -2.88
CA GLU A 87 -8.36 13.31 -1.68
C GLU A 87 -8.44 12.23 -0.58
N THR A 88 -9.41 11.32 -0.71
CA THR A 88 -9.66 10.24 0.26
C THR A 88 -8.98 8.93 -0.12
N GLN A 89 -8.48 8.79 -1.35
CA GLN A 89 -7.84 7.58 -1.86
C GLN A 89 -6.38 7.86 -2.24
N GLU A 90 -5.48 6.97 -1.86
CA GLU A 90 -4.07 7.07 -2.22
C GLU A 90 -3.50 5.68 -2.48
N VAL A 91 -2.84 5.51 -3.62
CA VAL A 91 -2.00 4.33 -3.89
C VAL A 91 -0.55 4.74 -3.74
N ALA A 92 0.24 3.87 -3.14
CA ALA A 92 1.68 4.01 -3.06
C ALA A 92 2.35 2.66 -3.31
N ALA A 93 3.56 2.67 -3.84
CA ALA A 93 4.30 1.44 -4.14
C ALA A 93 5.80 1.60 -3.97
N TYR A 94 6.48 0.46 -3.79
CA TYR A 94 7.92 0.32 -3.96
C TYR A 94 8.25 -1.12 -4.36
N ILE A 95 9.46 -1.36 -4.85
CA ILE A 95 9.97 -2.72 -5.07
C ILE A 95 11.12 -2.94 -4.08
N ASP A 96 11.09 -4.03 -3.31
CA ASP A 96 12.23 -4.43 -2.51
C ASP A 96 13.28 -5.11 -3.39
N LYS A 97 14.41 -4.45 -3.58
CA LYS A 97 15.52 -4.93 -4.43
C LYS A 97 16.08 -6.27 -3.98
N ALA A 98 16.11 -6.54 -2.67
CA ALA A 98 16.71 -7.76 -2.13
C ALA A 98 15.88 -9.02 -2.47
N THR A 99 14.55 -8.86 -2.51
CA THR A 99 13.61 -9.98 -2.69
C THR A 99 12.87 -9.96 -4.03
N ASN A 100 13.03 -8.87 -4.79
CA ASN A 100 12.24 -8.48 -5.95
C ASN A 100 10.72 -8.54 -5.69
N LEU A 101 10.28 -8.11 -4.50
CA LEU A 101 8.86 -8.00 -4.18
C LEU A 101 8.37 -6.59 -4.49
N LEU A 102 7.46 -6.47 -5.46
CA LEU A 102 6.60 -5.29 -5.58
C LEU A 102 5.67 -5.26 -4.36
N LYS A 103 5.66 -4.13 -3.68
CA LYS A 103 4.84 -3.83 -2.51
C LYS A 103 3.91 -2.69 -2.90
N VAL A 104 2.60 -2.92 -2.84
CA VAL A 104 1.56 -1.93 -3.11
C VAL A 104 0.79 -1.66 -1.83
N ARG A 105 0.42 -0.41 -1.62
CA ARG A 105 -0.45 0.02 -0.52
C ARG A 105 -1.55 0.90 -1.08
N TYR A 106 -2.78 0.59 -0.72
CA TYR A 106 -3.93 1.47 -0.93
C TYR A 106 -4.43 2.01 0.41
N THR A 107 -4.62 3.32 0.47
CA THR A 107 -5.04 4.04 1.68
C THR A 107 -6.35 4.75 1.41
N VAL A 108 -7.34 4.49 2.25
CA VAL A 108 -8.69 5.05 2.15
C VAL A 108 -9.02 5.80 3.43
N LYS A 109 -9.38 7.07 3.30
CA LYS A 109 -9.87 7.88 4.41
C LYS A 109 -11.40 7.85 4.40
N ASN A 110 -12.00 7.19 5.39
CA ASN A 110 -13.43 7.30 5.63
C ASN A 110 -13.68 8.57 6.48
N LEU A 111 -14.25 9.60 5.86
CA LEU A 111 -14.50 10.88 6.50
C LEU A 111 -15.66 10.82 7.50
N GLU A 112 -16.61 9.91 7.32
CA GLU A 112 -17.76 9.74 8.22
C GLU A 112 -17.34 9.07 9.53
N GLU A 113 -16.50 8.03 9.44
CA GLU A 113 -15.97 7.30 10.60
C GLU A 113 -14.69 7.94 11.18
N HIS A 114 -14.15 8.97 10.52
CA HIS A 114 -12.86 9.61 10.84
C HIS A 114 -11.68 8.62 10.92
N ASN A 115 -11.74 7.52 10.17
CA ASN A 115 -10.75 6.45 10.17
C ASN A 115 -9.96 6.41 8.85
N THR A 116 -8.73 5.91 8.93
CA THR A 116 -7.89 5.64 7.76
C THR A 116 -7.61 4.14 7.69
N TYR A 117 -8.00 3.54 6.56
CA TYR A 117 -7.80 2.13 6.26
C TYR A 117 -6.62 1.98 5.31
N LYS A 118 -5.83 0.93 5.52
CA LYS A 118 -4.67 0.61 4.70
C LYS A 118 -4.73 -0.84 4.29
N PHE A 119 -4.66 -1.05 2.99
CA PHE A 119 -4.70 -2.33 2.32
C PHE A 119 -3.35 -2.54 1.64
N TYR A 120 -2.87 -3.77 1.66
CA TYR A 120 -1.52 -4.08 1.19
C TYR A 120 -1.58 -5.24 0.20
N GLY A 121 -0.64 -5.25 -0.73
CA GLY A 121 -0.41 -6.39 -1.61
C GLY A 121 1.06 -6.53 -1.89
N ASP A 122 1.49 -7.75 -2.14
CA ASP A 122 2.82 -7.99 -2.67
C ASP A 122 2.90 -9.12 -3.67
N LYS A 123 3.85 -8.98 -4.59
CA LYS A 123 4.10 -9.95 -5.64
C LYS A 123 5.53 -9.90 -6.10
N ARG A 124 6.12 -11.06 -6.36
CA ARG A 124 7.45 -11.14 -6.98
C ARG A 124 7.39 -10.65 -8.42
N VAL A 125 8.30 -9.74 -8.76
CA VAL A 125 8.50 -9.19 -10.09
C VAL A 125 9.94 -9.42 -10.55
N TYR A 126 10.23 -9.22 -11.82
CA TYR A 126 11.56 -9.48 -12.38
C TYR A 126 12.01 -8.27 -13.19
N ALA A 127 13.29 -7.89 -13.09
CA ALA A 127 13.84 -6.78 -13.89
C ALA A 127 14.16 -7.26 -15.31
N SER A 128 13.87 -6.42 -16.31
CA SER A 128 14.11 -6.69 -17.74
C SER A 128 15.61 -6.74 -18.09
N THR A 129 16.46 -6.31 -17.17
CA THR A 129 17.92 -6.38 -17.27
C THR A 129 18.54 -7.50 -16.44
N SER A 130 17.73 -8.29 -15.73
CA SER A 130 18.20 -9.43 -14.92
C SER A 130 18.37 -10.71 -15.75
N ALA A 131 18.99 -11.73 -15.17
CA ALA A 131 19.05 -13.07 -15.78
C ALA A 131 17.64 -13.65 -16.05
N ASP A 132 16.66 -13.23 -15.25
CA ASP A 132 15.27 -13.67 -15.32
C ASP A 132 14.38 -12.69 -16.10
N ALA A 133 14.96 -11.83 -16.96
CA ALA A 133 14.22 -10.82 -17.72
C ALA A 133 13.01 -11.37 -18.49
N LYS A 134 13.09 -12.61 -18.96
CA LYS A 134 11.99 -13.29 -19.68
C LYS A 134 10.77 -13.58 -18.81
N LEU A 135 10.88 -13.47 -17.48
CA LEU A 135 9.80 -13.66 -16.52
C LEU A 135 9.08 -12.34 -16.19
N GLN A 136 9.57 -11.19 -16.66
CA GLN A 136 8.85 -9.92 -16.51
C GLN A 136 7.54 -9.99 -17.30
N GLN A 137 6.43 -9.74 -16.62
CA GLN A 137 5.10 -9.62 -17.21
C GLN A 137 4.73 -8.14 -17.23
N GLU A 138 4.17 -7.68 -18.36
CA GLU A 138 3.69 -6.30 -18.50
C GLU A 138 2.40 -6.06 -17.69
N ASP A 139 1.51 -7.05 -17.68
CA ASP A 139 0.21 -6.98 -17.01
C ASP A 139 0.06 -8.15 -16.04
N PHE A 140 -0.38 -7.87 -14.81
CA PHE A 140 -0.60 -8.89 -13.79
C PHE A 140 -1.42 -8.38 -12.60
N ALA A 141 -2.10 -9.30 -11.92
CA ALA A 141 -2.77 -9.00 -10.65
C ALA A 141 -1.83 -9.19 -9.44
N VAL A 142 -1.92 -8.30 -8.47
CA VAL A 142 -1.32 -8.44 -7.13
C VAL A 142 -2.46 -8.67 -6.14
N PRO A 143 -2.57 -9.85 -5.52
CA PRO A 143 -3.62 -10.09 -4.54
C PRO A 143 -3.42 -9.21 -3.31
N GLU A 144 -4.53 -8.72 -2.73
CA GLU A 144 -4.45 -8.13 -1.40
C GLU A 144 -4.04 -9.17 -0.37
N SER A 145 -3.11 -8.78 0.47
CA SER A 145 -2.71 -9.54 1.65
C SER A 145 -3.71 -9.26 2.77
N VAL A 146 -4.05 -10.30 3.54
CA VAL A 146 -4.62 -10.09 4.87
C VAL A 146 -3.73 -9.09 5.61
N ALA A 147 -4.28 -7.98 6.09
CA ALA A 147 -3.55 -7.08 6.97
C ALA A 147 -3.07 -7.93 8.15
N GLY A 148 -1.77 -8.16 8.26
CA GLY A 148 -1.21 -9.08 9.24
C GLY A 148 -1.21 -8.48 10.64
N ALA A 149 -1.70 -9.28 11.59
CA ALA A 149 -1.48 -9.19 13.04
C ALA A 149 0.00 -9.01 13.43
#